data_AF-A0A178U7C8-F1
#
_entry.id   AF-A0A178U7C8-F1
#
_cell.length_a   1.000
_cell.length_b   1.000
_cell.length_c   1.000
_cell.angle_alpha   90.00
_cell.angle_beta   90.00
_cell.angle_gamma   90.00
#
_symmetry.space_group_name_H-M   'P 1'
#
loop_
_entity.id
_entity.type
_entity.pdbx_description
1 polymer ?
#
loop_
_entity_poly.entity_id
_entity_poly.type
_entity_poly.pdbx_seq_one_letter_code
_entity_poly.pdbx_strand_id
1 'polypeptide(L)'
;MDVYRIGTLMELVRALALSFADDGKRVKVCVQGSMGEGALAGMPLQLAGTRKILEYMDWGDDETLGTFVKLGAIGGKEVDEEDDMFILVAPQNAVGNCIIDDLQAMTTAAGKRPVVLINPRLKDLPASSGIMQTMGREQRLEYALTFDNCYVFRLLYYLGTQYPIMGALRMSYPYRYELYKRVNEENGKEKYVLLATYAERPTPEQIDDAFSGKSRDQSKKASGIWGFLSSVFS
;
A
#
# COMPACT_ATOMS: atom_id res chain seq x y z
N MET A 1 3.22 9.23 -7.00
CA MET A 1 1.91 8.57 -7.16
C MET A 1 2.20 7.21 -7.77
N ASP A 2 1.97 6.11 -7.07
CA ASP A 2 2.05 4.80 -7.72
C ASP A 2 0.86 4.69 -8.67
N VAL A 3 1.14 4.56 -9.96
CA VAL A 3 0.14 4.33 -11.00
C VAL A 3 0.08 2.82 -11.18
N TYR A 4 -0.75 2.16 -10.37
CA TYR A 4 -1.09 0.76 -10.61
C TYR A 4 -2.28 0.71 -11.57
N ARG A 5 -2.27 -0.27 -12.48
CA ARG A 5 -3.47 -0.58 -13.26
C ARG A 5 -4.46 -1.24 -12.32
N ILE A 6 -5.69 -0.71 -12.25
CA ILE A 6 -6.73 -1.26 -11.38
C ILE A 6 -6.95 -2.76 -11.61
N GLY A 7 -6.86 -3.21 -12.87
CA GLY A 7 -6.96 -4.64 -13.20
C GLY A 7 -5.89 -5.51 -12.54
N THR A 8 -4.64 -5.05 -12.44
CA THR A 8 -3.58 -5.79 -11.75
C THR A 8 -3.84 -5.89 -10.25
N LEU A 9 -4.40 -4.83 -9.64
CA LEU A 9 -4.78 -4.87 -8.24
C LEU A 9 -5.93 -5.85 -8.01
N MET A 10 -6.95 -5.84 -8.88
CA MET A 10 -8.08 -6.77 -8.76
C MET A 10 -7.64 -8.22 -8.98
N GLU A 11 -6.74 -8.47 -9.93
CA GLU A 11 -6.19 -9.81 -10.14
C GLU A 11 -5.38 -10.30 -8.94
N LEU A 12 -4.62 -9.42 -8.29
CA LEU A 12 -3.95 -9.75 -7.02
C LEU A 12 -4.95 -10.11 -5.93
N VAL A 13 -6.03 -9.33 -5.78
CA VAL A 13 -7.10 -9.59 -4.80
C VAL A 13 -7.72 -10.97 -5.07
N ARG A 14 -8.05 -11.25 -6.33
CA ARG A 14 -8.62 -12.53 -6.79
C ARG A 14 -7.69 -13.69 -6.47
N ALA A 15 -6.43 -13.62 -6.88
CA ALA A 15 -5.45 -14.67 -6.66
C ALA A 15 -5.23 -14.95 -5.16
N LEU A 16 -5.17 -13.90 -4.32
CA LEU A 16 -5.01 -14.07 -2.88
C LEU A 16 -6.25 -14.72 -2.25
N ALA A 17 -7.44 -14.22 -2.57
CA ALA A 17 -8.67 -14.76 -2.02
C ALA A 17 -8.89 -16.23 -2.42
N LEU A 18 -8.64 -16.59 -3.69
CA LEU A 18 -8.74 -17.97 -4.15
C LEU A 18 -7.69 -18.86 -3.49
N SER A 19 -6.45 -18.40 -3.34
CA SER A 19 -5.42 -19.17 -2.64
C SER A 19 -5.82 -19.50 -1.20
N PHE A 20 -6.49 -18.60 -0.49
CA PHE A 20 -7.00 -18.89 0.86
C PHE A 20 -8.28 -19.73 0.85
N ALA A 21 -9.15 -19.55 -0.15
CA ALA A 21 -10.33 -20.39 -0.36
C ALA A 21 -9.95 -21.85 -0.64
N ASP A 22 -8.89 -22.08 -1.42
CA ASP A 22 -8.32 -23.40 -1.69
C ASP A 22 -7.81 -24.08 -0.41
N ASP A 23 -7.34 -23.30 0.57
CA ASP A 23 -7.00 -23.74 1.93
C ASP A 23 -8.25 -23.92 2.83
N GLY A 24 -9.45 -23.79 2.29
CA GLY A 24 -10.73 -23.94 2.97
C GLY A 24 -11.17 -22.74 3.82
N LYS A 25 -10.58 -21.55 3.61
CA LYS A 25 -10.96 -20.33 4.34
C LYS A 25 -12.14 -19.61 3.71
N ARG A 26 -13.05 -19.11 4.55
CA ARG A 26 -14.09 -18.17 4.15
C ARG A 26 -13.53 -16.74 4.18
N VAL A 27 -13.24 -16.21 3.01
CA VAL A 27 -12.61 -14.90 2.78
C VAL A 27 -13.67 -13.86 2.45
N LYS A 28 -13.70 -12.78 3.25
CA LYS A 28 -14.53 -11.59 2.97
C LYS A 28 -13.66 -10.53 2.28
N VAL A 29 -13.93 -10.28 0.99
CA VAL A 29 -13.28 -9.23 0.21
C VAL A 29 -14.10 -7.95 0.29
N CYS A 30 -13.56 -6.93 0.94
CA CYS A 30 -14.25 -5.69 1.24
C CYS A 30 -13.71 -4.53 0.41
N VAL A 31 -14.61 -3.78 -0.21
CA VAL A 31 -14.31 -2.49 -0.84
C VAL A 31 -14.94 -1.39 0.00
N GLN A 32 -14.27 -0.25 0.10
CA GLN A 32 -14.84 0.91 0.77
C GLN A 32 -16.21 1.27 0.17
N GLY A 33 -17.22 1.38 1.04
CA GLY A 33 -18.57 1.80 0.67
C GLY A 33 -18.67 3.30 0.42
N SER A 34 -19.90 3.77 0.19
CA SER A 34 -20.18 5.21 0.25
C SER A 34 -19.96 5.71 1.68
N MET A 35 -19.26 6.82 1.85
CA MET A 35 -19.00 7.41 3.16
C MET A 35 -19.88 8.65 3.38
N GLY A 36 -20.46 8.78 4.57
CA GLY A 36 -21.36 9.88 4.95
C GLY A 36 -22.85 9.54 4.84
N GLU A 37 -23.70 10.37 5.43
CA GLU A 37 -25.17 10.24 5.38
C GLU A 37 -25.80 11.36 4.53
N GLY A 38 -26.86 11.02 3.78
CA GLY A 38 -27.63 12.00 3.00
C GLY A 38 -26.85 12.61 1.82
N ALA A 39 -27.06 13.91 1.57
CA ALA A 39 -26.52 14.61 0.39
C ALA A 39 -24.99 14.81 0.39
N LEU A 40 -24.31 14.44 1.49
CA LEU A 40 -22.85 14.49 1.64
C LEU A 40 -22.19 13.11 1.47
N ALA A 41 -22.99 12.09 1.16
CA ALA A 41 -22.49 10.75 0.88
C ALA A 41 -21.63 10.77 -0.39
N GLY A 42 -20.37 10.38 -0.27
CA GLY A 42 -19.41 10.37 -1.37
C GLY A 42 -18.53 9.13 -1.32
N MET A 43 -18.29 8.52 -2.49
CA MET A 43 -17.30 7.47 -2.66
C MET A 43 -16.03 8.09 -3.26
N PRO A 44 -14.82 7.69 -2.82
CA PRO A 44 -13.60 8.08 -3.51
C PRO A 44 -13.69 7.69 -5.00
N LEU A 45 -13.45 8.64 -5.91
CA LEU A 45 -13.53 8.42 -7.36
C LEU A 45 -12.71 7.21 -7.85
N GLN A 46 -11.60 6.91 -7.17
CA GLN A 46 -10.73 5.78 -7.50
C GLN A 46 -11.38 4.41 -7.21
N LEU A 47 -12.39 4.37 -6.35
CA LEU A 47 -13.10 3.15 -5.95
C LEU A 47 -14.46 3.02 -6.63
N ALA A 48 -14.95 4.09 -7.28
CA ALA A 48 -16.15 4.06 -8.10
C ALA A 48 -16.01 3.01 -9.21
N GLY A 49 -16.84 1.97 -9.15
CA GLY A 49 -16.80 0.85 -10.10
C GLY A 49 -15.89 -0.32 -9.72
N THR A 50 -15.02 -0.18 -8.70
CA THR A 50 -14.20 -1.30 -8.21
C THR A 50 -15.07 -2.46 -7.72
N ARG A 51 -16.14 -2.15 -6.99
CA ARG A 51 -17.14 -3.13 -6.57
C ARG A 51 -17.77 -3.88 -7.75
N LYS A 52 -18.19 -3.16 -8.79
CA LYS A 52 -18.76 -3.78 -10.00
C LYS A 52 -17.74 -4.71 -10.67
N ILE A 53 -16.47 -4.31 -10.74
CA ILE A 53 -15.42 -5.16 -11.32
C ILE A 53 -15.29 -6.48 -10.54
N LEU A 54 -15.30 -6.44 -9.21
CA LEU A 54 -15.26 -7.66 -8.39
C LEU A 54 -16.51 -8.52 -8.57
N GLU A 55 -17.69 -7.91 -8.72
CA GLU A 55 -18.95 -8.63 -8.95
C GLU A 55 -18.98 -9.37 -10.29
N TYR A 56 -18.30 -8.86 -11.32
CA TYR A 56 -18.19 -9.50 -12.65
C TYR A 56 -16.91 -10.31 -12.86
N MET A 57 -16.05 -10.40 -11.84
CA MET A 57 -14.78 -11.11 -11.93
C MET A 57 -15.01 -12.63 -11.87
N ASP A 58 -14.14 -13.37 -12.55
CA ASP A 58 -14.12 -14.83 -12.51
C ASP A 58 -13.48 -15.34 -11.21
N TRP A 59 -14.31 -15.82 -10.29
CA TRP A 59 -13.89 -16.36 -8.99
C TRP A 59 -13.69 -17.89 -9.03
N GLY A 60 -13.46 -18.48 -10.20
CA GLY A 60 -13.32 -19.93 -10.36
C GLY A 60 -14.69 -20.59 -10.51
N ASP A 61 -14.93 -21.68 -9.78
CA ASP A 61 -16.21 -22.39 -9.88
C ASP A 61 -17.36 -21.51 -9.37
N ASP A 62 -18.53 -21.61 -10.01
CA ASP A 62 -19.71 -20.76 -9.72
C ASP A 62 -20.12 -20.78 -8.23
N GLU A 63 -19.79 -21.85 -7.49
CA GLU A 63 -20.09 -22.00 -6.07
C GLU A 63 -19.03 -21.38 -5.14
N THR A 64 -17.86 -21.02 -5.65
CA THR A 64 -16.76 -20.43 -4.87
C THR A 64 -17.16 -19.06 -4.33
N LEU A 65 -17.75 -18.24 -5.19
CA LEU A 65 -18.35 -16.97 -4.80
C LEU A 65 -19.67 -17.24 -4.06
N GLY A 66 -19.82 -16.66 -2.88
CA GLY A 66 -20.95 -16.86 -1.98
C GLY A 66 -20.67 -17.90 -0.89
N THR A 67 -19.85 -18.92 -1.16
CA THR A 67 -19.49 -19.95 -0.17
C THR A 67 -18.17 -19.65 0.53
N PHE A 68 -17.08 -19.59 -0.24
CA PHE A 68 -15.73 -19.36 0.28
C PHE A 68 -15.27 -17.93 0.11
N VAL A 69 -15.70 -17.25 -0.96
CA VAL A 69 -15.39 -15.84 -1.16
C VAL A 69 -16.68 -15.03 -1.10
N LYS A 70 -16.74 -14.01 -0.25
CA LYS A 70 -17.86 -13.08 -0.18
C LYS A 70 -17.39 -11.66 -0.41
N LEU A 71 -18.22 -10.87 -1.08
CA LEU A 71 -17.98 -9.44 -1.27
C LEU A 71 -18.73 -8.63 -0.21
N GLY A 72 -18.12 -7.55 0.27
CA GLY A 72 -18.74 -6.69 1.28
C GLY A 72 -18.23 -5.25 1.25
N ALA A 73 -18.76 -4.43 2.14
CA ALA A 73 -18.21 -3.12 2.44
C ALA A 73 -17.13 -3.20 3.55
N ILE A 74 -16.37 -2.13 3.75
CA ILE A 74 -15.51 -1.98 4.94
C ILE A 74 -16.37 -1.41 6.07
N GLY A 75 -16.41 -2.11 7.21
CA GLY A 75 -17.13 -1.68 8.42
C GLY A 75 -17.51 -2.84 9.33
N GLY A 76 -17.71 -2.57 10.62
CA GLY A 76 -17.97 -3.62 11.62
C GLY A 76 -19.23 -4.46 11.37
N LYS A 77 -20.23 -3.93 10.66
CA LYS A 77 -21.48 -4.63 10.31
C LYS A 77 -21.32 -5.67 9.20
N GLU A 78 -20.19 -5.64 8.49
CA GLU A 78 -19.89 -6.52 7.36
C GLU A 78 -19.11 -7.78 7.78
N VAL A 79 -18.88 -7.93 9.09
CA VAL A 79 -18.15 -9.05 9.68
C VAL A 79 -19.15 -10.10 10.17
N ASP A 80 -19.23 -11.22 9.46
CA ASP A 80 -20.07 -12.35 9.84
C ASP A 80 -19.30 -13.30 10.77
N GLU A 81 -19.99 -14.09 11.60
CA GLU A 81 -19.35 -15.06 12.51
C GLU A 81 -18.60 -16.16 11.75
N GLU A 82 -19.05 -16.45 10.53
CA GLU A 82 -18.47 -17.46 9.65
C GLU A 82 -17.24 -16.97 8.86
N ASP A 83 -17.03 -15.67 8.73
CA ASP A 83 -15.88 -15.15 8.01
C ASP A 83 -14.59 -15.52 8.76
N ASP A 84 -13.63 -16.15 8.08
CA ASP A 84 -12.33 -16.56 8.65
C ASP A 84 -11.28 -15.46 8.53
N MET A 85 -11.36 -14.63 7.48
CA MET A 85 -10.43 -13.52 7.24
C MET A 85 -10.98 -12.46 6.29
N PHE A 86 -10.35 -11.30 6.28
CA PHE A 86 -10.79 -10.11 5.54
C PHE A 86 -9.68 -9.57 4.63
N ILE A 87 -10.02 -9.28 3.38
CA ILE A 87 -9.13 -8.60 2.42
C ILE A 87 -9.75 -7.25 2.08
N LEU A 88 -9.08 -6.16 2.47
CA LEU A 88 -9.58 -4.79 2.28
C LEU A 88 -8.90 -4.15 1.08
N VAL A 89 -9.70 -3.83 0.06
CA VAL A 89 -9.21 -3.36 -1.23
C VAL A 89 -9.06 -1.85 -1.22
N ALA A 90 -7.81 -1.39 -1.27
CA ALA A 90 -7.40 0.01 -1.37
C ALA A 90 -8.19 0.97 -0.47
N PRO A 91 -8.30 0.73 0.86
CA PRO A 91 -8.98 1.65 1.77
C PRO A 91 -8.28 3.01 1.77
N GLN A 92 -9.04 4.10 1.65
CA GLN A 92 -8.50 5.45 1.56
C GLN A 92 -9.30 6.46 2.37
N ASN A 93 -8.59 7.41 2.98
CA ASN A 93 -9.23 8.63 3.47
C ASN A 93 -9.78 9.45 2.30
N ALA A 94 -10.90 10.13 2.51
CA ALA A 94 -11.49 11.07 1.56
C ALA A 94 -11.67 12.45 2.22
N VAL A 95 -11.79 13.49 1.40
CA VAL A 95 -12.09 14.83 1.93
C VAL A 95 -13.44 14.78 2.66
N GLY A 96 -13.42 15.11 3.95
CA GLY A 96 -14.63 15.12 4.80
C GLY A 96 -15.02 13.77 5.40
N ASN A 97 -14.36 12.66 5.04
CA ASN A 97 -14.68 11.32 5.54
C ASN A 97 -13.43 10.47 5.76
N CYS A 98 -13.26 9.91 6.96
CA CYS A 98 -12.08 9.14 7.33
C CYS A 98 -12.39 7.65 7.45
N ILE A 99 -11.68 6.81 6.70
CA ILE A 99 -11.93 5.35 6.66
C ILE A 99 -11.48 4.63 7.94
N ILE A 100 -10.75 5.34 8.80
CA ILE A 100 -10.13 4.77 10.00
C ILE A 100 -11.19 4.25 10.98
N ASP A 101 -12.32 4.94 11.14
CA ASP A 101 -13.36 4.51 12.08
C ASP A 101 -14.02 3.20 11.61
N ASP A 102 -14.27 3.06 10.30
CA ASP A 102 -14.79 1.82 9.72
C ASP A 102 -13.77 0.67 9.83
N LEU A 103 -12.48 0.96 9.63
CA LEU A 103 -11.40 -0.01 9.82
C LEU A 103 -11.31 -0.46 11.29
N GLN A 104 -11.41 0.47 12.24
CA GLN A 104 -11.43 0.16 13.67
C GLN A 104 -12.63 -0.70 14.04
N ALA A 105 -13.82 -0.35 13.55
CA ALA A 105 -15.03 -1.14 13.79
C ALA A 105 -14.89 -2.56 13.21
N MET A 106 -14.37 -2.69 11.99
CA MET A 106 -14.14 -3.98 11.34
C MET A 106 -13.07 -4.82 12.03
N THR A 107 -11.91 -4.25 12.37
CA THR A 107 -10.85 -4.98 13.08
C THR A 107 -11.27 -5.39 14.48
N THR A 108 -12.06 -4.56 15.17
CA THR A 108 -12.66 -4.91 16.47
C THR A 108 -13.62 -6.08 16.32
N ALA A 109 -14.53 -6.05 15.33
CA ALA A 109 -15.47 -7.14 15.08
C ALA A 109 -14.77 -8.42 14.59
N ALA A 110 -13.71 -8.30 13.78
CA ALA A 110 -12.89 -9.42 13.32
C ALA A 110 -12.15 -10.10 14.49
N GLY A 111 -11.82 -9.37 15.55
CA GLY A 111 -11.16 -9.90 16.73
C GLY A 111 -9.77 -10.44 16.38
N LYS A 112 -9.56 -11.76 16.50
CA LYS A 112 -8.27 -12.42 16.18
C LYS A 112 -8.14 -12.84 14.71
N ARG A 113 -9.18 -12.66 13.90
CA ARG A 113 -9.20 -13.07 12.49
C ARG A 113 -8.35 -12.11 11.65
N PRO A 114 -7.54 -12.61 10.69
CA PRO A 114 -6.65 -11.76 9.92
C PRO A 114 -7.38 -10.72 9.07
N VAL A 115 -6.85 -9.50 9.05
CA VAL A 115 -7.31 -8.40 8.20
C VAL A 115 -6.13 -7.92 7.35
N VAL A 116 -6.21 -8.13 6.03
CA VAL A 116 -5.14 -7.81 5.07
C VAL A 116 -5.53 -6.59 4.26
N LEU A 117 -4.72 -5.54 4.30
CA LEU A 117 -4.95 -4.31 3.54
C LEU A 117 -4.15 -4.35 2.26
N ILE A 118 -4.82 -4.28 1.11
CA ILE A 118 -4.15 -4.24 -0.18
C ILE A 118 -4.10 -2.79 -0.67
N ASN A 119 -2.88 -2.27 -0.83
CA ASN A 119 -2.60 -0.93 -1.32
C ASN A 119 -3.35 0.20 -0.57
N PRO A 120 -3.26 0.26 0.77
CA PRO A 120 -4.00 1.23 1.56
C PRO A 120 -3.43 2.65 1.41
N ARG A 121 -4.32 3.65 1.48
CA ARG A 121 -3.98 5.08 1.50
C ARG A 121 -4.56 5.74 2.75
N LEU A 122 -3.97 5.41 3.89
CA LEU A 122 -4.39 5.89 5.20
C LEU A 122 -3.73 7.20 5.62
N LYS A 123 -2.92 7.82 4.74
CA LYS A 123 -2.39 9.15 5.00
C LYS A 123 -3.53 10.16 5.05
N ASP A 124 -3.38 11.13 5.93
CA ASP A 124 -4.38 12.18 6.09
C ASP A 124 -4.44 13.06 4.83
N LEU A 125 -5.65 13.40 4.38
CA LEU A 125 -5.90 14.30 3.27
C LEU A 125 -6.46 15.61 3.84
N PRO A 126 -5.83 16.76 3.59
CA PRO A 126 -6.38 18.03 4.03
C PRO A 126 -7.73 18.27 3.34
N ALA A 127 -8.76 18.60 4.11
CA ALA A 127 -10.03 19.03 3.54
C ALA A 127 -9.83 20.35 2.78
N SER A 128 -10.46 20.49 1.62
CA SER A 128 -10.38 21.68 0.75
C SER A 128 -10.86 22.97 1.42
N SER A 129 -11.57 22.87 2.55
CA SER A 129 -12.11 23.98 3.33
C SER A 129 -11.19 24.50 4.45
N GLY A 130 -10.01 23.93 4.67
CA GLY A 130 -9.05 24.42 5.68
C GLY A 130 -9.48 24.27 7.15
N ILE A 131 -10.69 23.76 7.41
CA ILE A 131 -11.16 23.40 8.75
C ILE A 131 -10.48 22.08 9.11
N MET A 132 -9.41 22.18 9.89
CA MET A 132 -8.69 21.01 10.38
C MET A 132 -9.64 20.11 11.19
N GLN A 133 -9.78 18.86 10.75
CA GLN A 133 -10.17 17.74 11.62
C GLN A 133 -8.95 17.36 12.49
N THR A 134 -8.43 18.32 13.27
CA THR A 134 -7.25 18.14 14.14
C THR A 134 -7.56 17.22 15.31
N MET A 135 -8.82 17.20 15.76
CA MET A 135 -9.28 16.33 16.83
C MET A 135 -9.24 14.87 16.37
N GLY A 136 -8.60 13.99 17.15
CA GLY A 136 -8.46 12.56 16.83
C GLY A 136 -7.52 12.23 15.67
N ARG A 137 -6.82 13.20 15.08
CA ARG A 137 -5.86 12.94 13.97
C ARG A 137 -4.71 12.06 14.42
N GLU A 138 -4.15 12.33 15.59
CA GLU A 138 -3.05 11.56 16.16
C GLU A 138 -3.46 10.10 16.39
N GLN A 139 -4.58 9.87 17.07
CA GLN A 139 -5.15 8.54 17.30
C GLN A 139 -5.39 7.76 16.00
N ARG A 140 -5.84 8.44 14.94
CA ARG A 140 -6.04 7.83 13.61
C ARG A 140 -4.73 7.42 12.94
N LEU A 141 -3.69 8.24 13.08
CA LEU A 141 -2.35 7.91 12.59
C LEU A 141 -1.73 6.76 13.39
N GLU A 142 -1.87 6.78 14.72
CA GLU A 142 -1.42 5.69 15.59
C GLU A 142 -2.10 4.36 15.23
N TYR A 143 -3.41 4.36 15.02
CA TYR A 143 -4.12 3.18 14.57
C TYR A 143 -3.61 2.68 13.21
N ALA A 144 -3.39 3.58 12.24
CA ALA A 144 -2.84 3.19 10.94
C ALA A 144 -1.43 2.56 11.04
N LEU A 145 -0.66 2.92 12.07
CA LEU A 145 0.66 2.36 12.35
C LEU A 145 0.61 0.98 13.03
N THR A 146 -0.56 0.51 13.48
CA THR A 146 -0.72 -0.85 14.04
C THR A 146 -0.66 -1.94 12.97
N PHE A 147 -0.78 -1.59 11.69
CA PHE A 147 -0.66 -2.53 10.59
C PHE A 147 0.80 -2.74 10.19
N ASP A 148 1.23 -4.01 10.21
CA ASP A 148 2.53 -4.41 9.71
C ASP A 148 2.54 -4.52 8.18
N ASN A 149 3.67 -4.14 7.57
CA ASN A 149 3.87 -4.38 6.14
C ASN A 149 4.32 -5.83 5.93
N CYS A 150 3.46 -6.66 5.35
CA CYS A 150 3.81 -8.04 4.98
C CYS A 150 4.45 -8.15 3.59
N TYR A 151 4.13 -7.21 2.69
CA TYR A 151 4.68 -7.16 1.33
C TYR A 151 4.72 -5.72 0.82
N VAL A 152 5.81 -5.36 0.15
CA VAL A 152 5.96 -4.08 -0.55
C VAL A 152 6.52 -4.35 -1.94
N PHE A 153 5.89 -3.77 -2.95
CA PHE A 153 6.46 -3.66 -4.29
C PHE A 153 6.18 -2.26 -4.81
N ARG A 154 7.23 -1.54 -5.20
CA ARG A 154 7.13 -0.17 -5.69
C ARG A 154 8.08 0.05 -6.83
N LEU A 155 7.57 0.55 -7.95
CA LEU A 155 8.40 0.98 -9.07
C LEU A 155 9.01 2.36 -8.76
N LEU A 156 10.26 2.53 -9.15
CA LEU A 156 11.01 3.77 -9.01
C LEU A 156 11.14 4.43 -10.38
N TYR A 157 10.98 5.75 -10.43
CA TYR A 157 10.96 6.55 -11.65
C TYR A 157 11.91 7.74 -11.52
N TYR A 158 12.43 8.22 -12.65
CA TYR A 158 13.16 9.49 -12.67
C TYR A 158 12.21 10.66 -12.41
N LEU A 159 12.57 11.51 -11.45
CA LEU A 159 11.88 12.77 -11.15
C LEU A 159 11.70 13.60 -12.43
N GLY A 160 10.49 14.13 -12.63
CA GLY A 160 10.16 15.00 -13.77
C GLY A 160 9.95 14.29 -15.10
N THR A 161 10.10 12.96 -15.17
CA THR A 161 9.78 12.18 -16.37
C THR A 161 8.61 11.24 -16.07
N GLN A 162 7.70 11.04 -17.02
CA GLN A 162 6.65 10.03 -16.84
C GLN A 162 7.17 8.61 -17.06
N TYR A 163 8.23 8.42 -17.84
CA TYR A 163 8.80 7.11 -18.16
C TYR A 163 10.25 7.32 -18.64
N PRO A 164 11.26 6.84 -17.89
CA PRO A 164 11.41 5.40 -17.68
C PRO A 164 11.53 4.96 -16.21
N ILE A 165 11.10 3.72 -15.95
CA ILE A 165 11.32 3.01 -14.68
C ILE A 165 12.83 2.85 -14.48
N MET A 166 13.36 3.31 -13.35
CA MET A 166 14.78 3.15 -13.00
C MET A 166 15.06 1.86 -12.23
N GLY A 167 14.04 1.28 -11.59
CA GLY A 167 14.22 0.17 -10.68
C GLY A 167 12.96 -0.15 -9.88
N ALA A 168 13.12 -1.01 -8.87
CA ALA A 168 12.04 -1.44 -8.00
C ALA A 168 12.52 -1.59 -6.57
N LEU A 169 11.66 -1.24 -5.61
CA LEU A 169 11.82 -1.58 -4.20
C LEU A 169 10.86 -2.74 -3.90
N ARG A 170 11.39 -3.83 -3.36
CA ARG A 170 10.64 -5.01 -2.96
C ARG A 170 10.89 -5.33 -1.49
N MET A 171 9.89 -5.84 -0.79
CA MET A 171 10.04 -6.50 0.50
C MET A 171 8.97 -7.57 0.65
N SER A 172 9.32 -8.70 1.22
CA SER A 172 8.40 -9.76 1.63
C SER A 172 8.76 -10.15 3.05
N TYR A 173 7.80 -10.10 3.97
CA TYR A 173 8.04 -10.50 5.35
C TYR A 173 8.48 -11.98 5.42
N PRO A 174 9.42 -12.36 6.31
CA PRO A 174 10.17 -11.53 7.27
C PRO A 174 11.49 -10.98 6.68
N TYR A 175 11.66 -11.00 5.36
CA TYR A 175 12.90 -10.62 4.69
C TYR A 175 13.10 -9.11 4.60
N ARG A 176 14.35 -8.74 4.33
CA ARG A 176 14.80 -7.34 4.18
C ARG A 176 14.19 -6.68 2.96
N TYR A 177 14.21 -5.34 2.96
CA TYR A 177 13.95 -4.56 1.76
C TYR A 177 15.08 -4.77 0.76
N GLU A 178 14.72 -4.99 -0.50
CA GLU A 178 15.61 -5.21 -1.63
C GLU A 178 15.41 -4.07 -2.64
N LEU A 179 16.49 -3.36 -2.95
CA LEU A 179 16.49 -2.30 -3.94
C LEU A 179 17.11 -2.82 -5.23
N TYR A 180 16.36 -2.79 -6.33
CA TYR A 180 16.79 -3.25 -7.64
C TYR A 180 16.93 -2.08 -8.62
N LYS A 181 17.97 -2.14 -9.46
CA LYS A 181 18.13 -1.28 -10.64
C LYS A 181 17.65 -2.01 -11.88
N ARG A 182 16.83 -1.33 -12.67
CA ARG A 182 16.48 -1.79 -14.01
C ARG A 182 17.66 -1.53 -14.96
N VAL A 183 18.04 -2.54 -15.72
CA VAL A 183 19.05 -2.51 -16.77
C VAL A 183 18.40 -3.03 -18.05
N ASN A 184 18.60 -2.32 -19.16
CA ASN A 184 18.17 -2.80 -20.47
C ASN A 184 19.28 -3.67 -21.07
N GLU A 185 18.92 -4.85 -21.55
CA GLU A 185 19.82 -5.75 -22.28
C GLU A 185 19.78 -5.46 -23.79
N GLU A 186 20.79 -5.92 -24.53
CA GLU A 186 20.97 -5.67 -25.96
C GLU A 186 19.76 -6.10 -26.82
N ASN A 187 19.00 -7.09 -26.37
CA ASN A 187 17.81 -7.60 -27.06
C ASN A 187 16.50 -6.88 -26.68
N GLY A 188 16.58 -5.72 -26.02
CA GLY A 188 15.41 -4.98 -25.55
C GLY A 188 14.71 -5.60 -24.33
N LYS A 189 15.28 -6.67 -23.75
CA LYS A 189 14.81 -7.25 -22.49
C LYS A 189 15.21 -6.35 -21.33
N GLU A 190 14.39 -6.31 -20.30
CA GLU A 190 14.73 -5.65 -19.04
C GLU A 190 15.16 -6.68 -17.99
N LYS A 191 16.18 -6.31 -17.22
CA LYS A 191 16.67 -7.08 -16.08
C LYS A 191 16.70 -6.20 -14.84
N TYR A 192 16.34 -6.77 -13.70
CA TYR A 192 16.45 -6.12 -12.40
C TYR A 192 17.64 -6.68 -11.64
N VAL A 193 18.62 -5.83 -11.34
CA VAL A 193 19.85 -6.19 -10.64
C VAL A 193 19.79 -5.64 -9.23
N LEU A 194 20.01 -6.49 -8.22
CA LEU A 194 20.04 -6.08 -6.82
C LEU A 194 21.16 -5.06 -6.59
N LEU A 195 20.80 -3.88 -6.08
CA LEU A 195 21.75 -2.82 -5.70
C LEU A 195 22.09 -2.87 -4.21
N ALA A 196 21.07 -2.99 -3.35
CA ALA A 196 21.24 -2.86 -1.91
C ALA A 196 20.11 -3.58 -1.16
N THR A 197 20.37 -3.89 0.11
CA THR A 197 19.38 -4.43 1.03
C THR A 197 19.31 -3.60 2.31
N TYR A 198 18.11 -3.44 2.88
CA TYR A 198 17.88 -2.64 4.09
C TYR A 198 17.00 -3.41 5.08
N ALA A 199 17.29 -3.28 6.39
CA ALA A 199 16.47 -3.90 7.43
C ALA A 199 15.09 -3.23 7.54
N GLU A 200 15.04 -1.92 7.32
CA GLU A 200 13.83 -1.10 7.33
C GLU A 200 13.60 -0.46 5.96
N ARG A 201 12.43 0.13 5.76
CA ARG A 201 12.10 0.81 4.51
C ARG A 201 13.10 1.94 4.23
N PRO A 202 13.84 1.91 3.11
CA PRO A 202 14.87 2.93 2.84
C PRO A 202 14.25 4.30 2.59
N THR A 203 14.97 5.34 3.01
CA THR A 203 14.63 6.75 2.72
C THR A 203 14.94 7.09 1.26
N PRO A 204 14.35 8.17 0.69
CA PRO A 204 14.71 8.64 -0.64
C PRO A 204 16.22 8.86 -0.83
N GLU A 205 16.88 9.46 0.16
CA GLU A 205 18.33 9.69 0.16
C GLU A 205 19.13 8.39 0.07
N GLN A 206 18.76 7.36 0.85
CA GLN A 206 19.41 6.05 0.80
C GLN A 206 19.24 5.36 -0.55
N ILE A 207 18.10 5.56 -1.19
CA ILE A 207 17.83 5.06 -2.55
C ILE A 207 18.77 5.78 -3.53
N ASP A 208 18.82 7.11 -3.51
CA ASP A 208 19.65 7.92 -4.40
C ASP A 208 21.15 7.62 -4.24
N ASP A 209 21.63 7.44 -3.01
CA ASP A 209 23.00 7.04 -2.72
C ASP A 209 23.34 5.67 -3.34
N ALA A 210 22.44 4.70 -3.22
CA ALA A 210 22.62 3.38 -3.83
C ALA A 210 22.64 3.43 -5.36
N PHE A 211 21.80 4.25 -5.99
CA PHE A 211 21.80 4.42 -7.44
C PHE A 211 23.04 5.16 -7.96
N SER A 212 23.61 6.08 -7.18
CA SER A 212 24.82 6.82 -7.52
C SER A 212 26.12 6.07 -7.22
N GLY A 213 26.04 4.90 -6.57
CA GLY A 213 27.22 4.09 -6.21
C GLY A 213 28.04 4.68 -5.07
N LYS A 214 27.51 5.67 -4.34
CA LYS A 214 28.15 6.24 -3.17
C LYS A 214 27.98 5.27 -2.00
N SER A 215 29.03 4.53 -1.66
CA SER A 215 29.06 3.82 -0.38
C SER A 215 29.13 4.86 0.74
N ARG A 216 28.38 4.63 1.82
CA ARG A 216 28.35 5.51 3.01
C ARG A 216 29.73 5.69 3.66
N ASP A 217 30.73 4.90 3.25
CA ASP A 217 32.13 5.05 3.64
C ASP A 217 32.82 6.27 3.00
N GLN A 218 32.29 6.80 1.91
CA GLN A 218 32.80 8.04 1.32
C GLN A 218 32.20 9.30 1.96
N SER A 219 31.00 9.24 2.55
CA SER A 219 30.37 10.41 3.20
C SER A 219 30.83 10.65 4.65
N LYS A 220 31.57 9.72 5.27
CA LYS A 220 32.27 9.97 6.54
C LYS A 220 33.65 10.60 6.39
N LYS A 221 34.17 10.76 5.17
CA LYS A 221 35.40 11.54 4.95
C LYS A 221 35.05 13.03 4.77
N ALA A 222 35.12 13.72 5.91
CA ALA A 222 35.31 15.16 6.05
C ALA A 222 34.21 16.09 5.50
N SER A 223 33.07 16.13 6.18
CA SER A 223 32.24 17.35 6.23
C SER A 223 32.03 17.85 7.67
N GLY A 224 33.00 17.59 8.54
CA GLY A 224 33.09 18.27 9.84
C GLY A 224 33.78 19.63 9.68
N ILE A 225 33.48 20.55 10.60
CA ILE A 225 33.93 21.96 10.69
C ILE A 225 35.43 22.18 10.31
N TRP A 226 36.27 21.16 10.48
CA TRP A 226 37.68 21.15 10.09
C TRP A 226 37.95 21.25 8.57
N GLY A 227 37.08 20.72 7.71
CA GLY A 227 37.24 20.81 6.24
C GLY A 227 37.00 22.21 5.68
N PHE A 228 36.21 23.02 6.37
CA PHE A 228 35.96 24.41 6.00
C PHE A 228 37.17 25.29 6.33
N LEU A 229 37.79 25.08 7.49
CA LEU A 229 38.97 25.83 7.94
C LEU A 229 40.22 25.55 7.09
N SER A 230 40.40 24.31 6.59
CA SER A 230 41.55 24.00 5.72
C SER A 230 41.48 24.68 4.34
N SER A 231 40.29 25.08 3.86
CA SER A 231 40.16 25.77 2.56
C SER A 231 40.36 27.28 2.65
N VAL A 232 40.27 27.86 3.86
CA VAL A 232 40.40 29.31 4.09
C VAL A 232 41.85 29.72 4.40
N PHE A 233 42.69 28.77 4.83
CA PHE A 233 44.09 29.00 5.20
C PHE A 233 45.10 28.37 4.22
N SER A 234 44.69 28.02 2.99
CA SER A 234 45.60 27.60 1.91
C SER A 234 45.57 28.56 0.73
#